data_AF-A0A821A249-F1
#
_entry.id   AF-A0A821A249-F1
#
_cell.length_a   1.000
_cell.length_b   1.000
_cell.length_c   1.000
_cell.angle_alpha   90.00
_cell.angle_beta   90.00
_cell.angle_gamma   90.00
#
_symmetry.space_group_name_H-M   'P 1'
#
loop_
_entity.id
_entity.type
_entity.pdbx_description
1 polymer ?
#
loop_
_entity_poly.entity_id
_entity_poly.type
_entity_poly.pdbx_seq_one_letter_code
_entity_poly.pdbx_strand_id
1 'polypeptide(L)'
;MLEQCQTKVFQSLSIEILCSHWQDLCLELRDAARKLLEKELDHLHNNNDAWHIFISKWSNLFNQSYNKETDGALYDQDIRDIFLEDATYNNETTTTTTTAKEQYKAQQLLSIVLIGIVGARYGEEVEQTKQPSVAIKGFTVDSPEMILKLSRILTSLLSPSNFDHIPLHSAIRRTAIDLIGRGYTVWEPYLDIGQVLLTLLDLCAISDSSTVTSNVLSGILTPKTDTCLTARTALNLIATSRSNVVIITLAREIAKYVLAQSGTTSSTTARTTTPSQTSITIKNEQKTEILRLIRILIEKCPHDVAELILEVTDITLNCIDLSTLRHKGAQAVSETFGLLLRYPIVTYCPESPKLCVGTKTGILALYDLKTPKYQPFQAHPKNEVITCVEFSPDGKYLASYSAYEGILYFWQTSSNTFFGSSNTIHLVSRHAAQRLDRSIPSPMKKVDLNWMDRTSVRMYWHVDKSEKKFTV
;
A
#
# COMPACT_ATOMS: atom_id res chain seq x y z
N MET A 1 -17.28 -31.42 37.35
CA MET A 1 -17.68 -30.00 37.23
C MET A 1 -17.82 -29.52 35.78
N LEU A 2 -17.06 -30.04 34.80
CA LEU A 2 -17.23 -29.69 33.38
C LEU A 2 -18.44 -30.35 32.68
N GLU A 3 -18.91 -31.52 33.15
CA GLU A 3 -20.09 -32.20 32.60
C GLU A 3 -21.44 -31.53 32.97
N GLN A 4 -21.47 -30.73 34.04
CA GLN A 4 -22.67 -29.98 34.42
C GLN A 4 -22.89 -28.70 33.59
N CYS A 5 -21.96 -28.35 32.70
CA CYS A 5 -22.09 -27.19 31.80
C CYS A 5 -22.76 -27.55 30.46
N GLN A 6 -22.94 -28.83 30.12
CA GLN A 6 -23.50 -29.25 28.83
C GLN A 6 -25.01 -29.06 28.70
N THR A 7 -25.74 -28.82 29.80
CA THR A 7 -27.21 -28.71 29.83
C THR A 7 -27.75 -27.28 29.78
N LYS A 8 -26.88 -26.27 29.79
CA LYS A 8 -27.31 -24.89 29.51
C LYS A 8 -27.19 -24.65 28.01
N VAL A 9 -28.32 -24.42 27.37
CA VAL A 9 -28.40 -23.76 26.06
C VAL A 9 -27.63 -22.44 26.22
N PHE A 10 -26.35 -22.43 25.83
CA PHE A 10 -25.57 -21.21 25.81
C PHE A 10 -26.23 -20.33 24.75
N GLN A 11 -26.81 -19.23 25.22
CA GLN A 11 -27.38 -18.21 24.35
C GLN A 11 -26.27 -17.77 23.39
N SER A 12 -26.53 -17.84 22.08
CA SER A 12 -25.58 -17.35 21.07
C SER A 12 -25.19 -15.92 21.40
N LEU A 13 -23.91 -15.57 21.28
CA LEU A 13 -23.47 -14.22 21.58
C LEU A 13 -24.16 -13.24 20.63
N SER A 14 -24.67 -12.12 21.15
CA SER A 14 -25.34 -11.13 20.29
C SER A 14 -24.32 -10.51 19.35
N ILE A 15 -24.50 -10.77 18.05
CA ILE A 15 -23.72 -10.19 16.95
C ILE A 15 -23.79 -8.66 17.00
N GLU A 16 -24.94 -8.12 17.42
CA GLU A 16 -25.16 -6.69 17.58
C GLU A 16 -24.22 -6.09 18.64
N ILE A 17 -24.11 -6.72 19.82
CA ILE A 17 -23.20 -6.28 20.89
C ILE A 17 -21.75 -6.42 20.45
N LEU A 18 -21.39 -7.53 19.80
CA LEU A 18 -20.02 -7.73 19.33
C LEU A 18 -19.62 -6.67 18.28
N CYS A 19 -20.52 -6.37 17.35
CA CYS A 19 -20.25 -5.40 16.31
C CYS A 19 -20.25 -3.95 16.85
N SER A 20 -21.02 -3.64 17.89
CA SER A 20 -20.92 -2.31 18.53
C SER A 20 -19.54 -2.04 19.15
N HIS A 21 -18.80 -3.10 19.51
CA HIS A 21 -17.45 -3.00 20.08
C HIS A 21 -16.33 -3.24 19.03
N TRP A 22 -16.64 -3.24 17.73
CA TRP A 22 -15.67 -3.50 16.65
C TRP A 22 -14.47 -2.52 16.62
N GLN A 23 -14.68 -1.28 17.08
CA GLN A 23 -13.66 -0.23 17.23
C GLN A 23 -13.63 0.39 18.65
N ASP A 24 -13.93 -0.41 19.67
CA ASP A 24 -13.88 0.04 21.07
C ASP A 24 -12.51 0.64 21.43
N LEU A 25 -12.46 1.69 22.27
CA LEU A 25 -11.20 2.35 22.65
C LEU A 25 -10.24 1.44 23.43
N CYS A 26 -10.77 0.46 24.17
CA CYS A 26 -9.99 -0.59 24.81
C CYS A 26 -9.58 -1.65 23.79
N LEU A 27 -8.27 -1.81 23.59
CA LEU A 27 -7.72 -2.75 22.60
C LEU A 27 -8.11 -4.19 22.91
N GLU A 28 -8.10 -4.57 24.18
CA GLU A 28 -8.43 -5.92 24.63
C GLU A 28 -9.90 -6.27 24.35
N LEU A 29 -10.80 -5.33 24.64
CA LEU A 29 -12.22 -5.49 24.35
C LEU A 29 -12.46 -5.56 22.84
N ARG A 30 -11.83 -4.67 22.08
CA ARG A 30 -11.90 -4.64 20.62
C ARG A 30 -11.45 -5.96 20.00
N ASP A 31 -10.30 -6.47 20.42
CA ASP A 31 -9.73 -7.71 19.88
C ASP A 31 -10.56 -8.94 20.27
N ALA A 32 -11.09 -8.97 21.50
CA ALA A 32 -12.03 -10.01 21.93
C ALA A 32 -13.32 -9.96 21.10
N ALA A 33 -13.92 -8.77 20.95
CA ALA A 33 -15.15 -8.57 20.20
C ALA A 33 -14.98 -8.99 18.72
N ARG A 34 -13.89 -8.58 18.07
CA ARG A 34 -13.57 -8.97 16.69
C ARG A 34 -13.44 -10.48 16.53
N LYS A 35 -12.64 -11.14 17.37
CA LYS A 35 -12.42 -12.59 17.29
C LYS A 35 -13.70 -13.39 17.53
N LEU A 36 -14.52 -12.98 18.50
CA LEU A 36 -15.80 -13.62 18.78
C LEU A 36 -16.79 -13.39 17.63
N LEU A 37 -16.84 -12.19 17.07
CA LEU A 37 -17.71 -11.87 15.93
C LEU A 37 -17.33 -12.68 14.69
N GLU A 38 -16.05 -12.70 14.35
CA GLU A 38 -15.54 -13.48 13.22
C GLU A 38 -15.89 -14.96 13.38
N LYS A 39 -15.75 -15.52 14.58
CA LYS A 39 -16.11 -16.91 14.85
C LYS A 39 -17.61 -17.19 14.73
N GLU A 40 -18.46 -16.28 15.16
CA GLU A 40 -19.91 -16.42 15.04
C GLU A 40 -20.37 -16.29 13.58
N LEU A 41 -19.74 -15.38 12.82
CA LEU A 41 -19.95 -15.25 11.38
C LEU A 41 -19.50 -16.51 10.63
N ASP A 42 -18.37 -17.11 11.00
CA ASP A 42 -17.92 -18.38 10.42
C ASP A 42 -18.93 -19.53 10.71
N HIS A 43 -19.53 -19.56 11.91
CA HIS A 43 -20.57 -20.53 12.25
C HIS A 43 -21.85 -20.31 11.42
N LEU A 44 -22.27 -19.06 11.24
CA LEU A 44 -23.41 -18.73 10.39
C LEU A 44 -23.14 -19.04 8.92
N HIS A 45 -21.96 -18.70 8.41
CA HIS A 45 -21.55 -18.93 7.03
C HIS A 45 -21.57 -20.43 6.66
N ASN A 46 -21.19 -21.31 7.59
CA ASN A 46 -21.27 -22.75 7.40
C ASN A 46 -22.72 -23.29 7.32
N ASN A 47 -23.71 -22.51 7.74
CA ASN A 47 -25.12 -22.85 7.66
C ASN A 47 -25.84 -21.95 6.63
N ASN A 48 -25.89 -22.41 5.38
CA ASN A 48 -26.44 -21.65 4.24
C ASN A 48 -27.80 -21.00 4.51
N ASP A 49 -28.73 -21.69 5.17
CA ASP A 49 -30.07 -21.15 5.43
C ASP A 49 -30.02 -20.00 6.45
N ALA A 50 -29.26 -20.19 7.53
CA ALA A 50 -29.05 -19.15 8.55
C ALA A 50 -28.29 -17.94 7.98
N TRP A 51 -27.30 -18.19 7.11
CA TRP A 51 -26.55 -17.16 6.41
C TRP A 51 -27.44 -16.31 5.51
N HIS A 52 -28.29 -16.93 4.68
CA HIS A 52 -29.20 -16.19 3.80
C HIS A 52 -30.22 -15.35 4.57
N ILE A 53 -30.76 -15.86 5.68
CA ILE A 53 -31.66 -15.09 6.57
C ILE A 53 -30.91 -13.91 7.20
N PHE A 54 -29.68 -14.15 7.66
CA PHE A 54 -28.85 -13.12 8.27
C PHE A 54 -28.53 -11.99 7.28
N ILE A 55 -28.03 -12.32 6.08
CA ILE A 55 -27.69 -11.34 5.05
C ILE A 55 -28.93 -10.57 4.61
N SER A 56 -30.05 -11.25 4.32
CA SER A 56 -31.28 -10.57 3.90
C SER A 56 -31.81 -9.59 4.96
N LYS A 57 -31.75 -9.93 6.25
CA LYS A 57 -32.11 -9.02 7.35
C LYS A 57 -31.30 -7.73 7.30
N TRP A 58 -29.97 -7.83 7.27
CA TRP A 58 -29.08 -6.67 7.36
C TRP A 58 -29.04 -5.86 6.04
N SER A 59 -29.06 -6.54 4.90
CA SER A 59 -29.16 -5.91 3.58
C SER A 59 -30.44 -5.08 3.41
N ASN A 60 -31.58 -5.56 3.93
CA ASN A 60 -32.83 -4.80 3.90
C ASN A 60 -32.74 -3.52 4.76
N LEU A 61 -32.17 -3.62 5.98
CA LEU A 61 -31.96 -2.45 6.84
C LEU A 61 -31.02 -1.42 6.19
N PHE A 62 -29.97 -1.88 5.52
CA PHE A 62 -29.06 -1.02 4.77
C PHE A 62 -29.77 -0.31 3.60
N ASN A 63 -30.54 -1.04 2.79
CA ASN A 63 -31.25 -0.47 1.65
C ASN A 63 -32.37 0.50 2.07
N GLN A 64 -33.08 0.22 3.17
CA GLN A 64 -34.09 1.12 3.72
C GLN A 64 -33.51 2.46 4.19
N SER A 65 -32.22 2.50 4.52
CA SER A 65 -31.51 3.75 4.81
C SER A 65 -31.29 4.62 3.56
N TYR A 66 -31.36 4.06 2.35
CA TYR A 66 -30.86 4.70 1.12
C TYR A 66 -31.94 4.95 0.05
N ASN A 67 -33.15 4.41 0.21
CA ASN A 67 -34.23 4.47 -0.80
C ASN A 67 -34.95 5.84 -0.92
N LYS A 68 -34.32 6.97 -0.56
CA LYS A 68 -34.83 8.27 -1.00
C LYS A 68 -34.23 8.60 -2.36
N GLU A 69 -35.00 8.29 -3.40
CA GLU A 69 -34.78 8.71 -4.79
C GLU A 69 -34.85 10.23 -4.94
N THR A 70 -33.77 10.93 -4.61
CA THR A 70 -33.49 12.28 -5.13
C THR A 70 -31.99 12.41 -5.37
N ASP A 71 -31.61 12.42 -6.64
CA ASP A 71 -30.32 12.84 -7.20
C ASP A 71 -29.05 12.57 -6.37
N GLY A 72 -28.38 11.45 -6.67
CA GLY A 72 -26.93 11.41 -6.89
C GLY A 72 -25.95 11.73 -5.74
N ALA A 73 -26.39 12.20 -4.58
CA ALA A 73 -25.53 12.49 -3.44
C ALA A 73 -26.24 12.05 -2.14
N LEU A 74 -25.57 11.20 -1.35
CA LEU A 74 -25.84 11.12 0.09
C LEU A 74 -25.70 12.55 0.63
N TYR A 75 -26.80 13.16 1.09
CA TYR A 75 -26.70 14.47 1.69
C TYR A 75 -25.95 14.33 3.03
N ASP A 76 -24.97 15.21 3.25
CA ASP A 76 -24.17 15.37 4.48
C ASP A 76 -25.03 15.32 5.76
N GLN A 77 -26.31 15.73 5.67
CA GLN A 77 -27.30 15.61 6.75
C GLN A 77 -27.70 14.18 7.14
N ASP A 78 -27.79 13.23 6.20
CA ASP A 78 -28.19 11.85 6.50
C ASP A 78 -27.07 11.10 7.24
N ILE A 79 -25.81 11.42 6.93
CA ILE A 79 -24.64 10.89 7.66
C ILE A 79 -24.48 11.62 9.02
N ARG A 80 -24.69 12.94 9.10
CA ARG A 80 -24.74 13.68 10.38
C ARG A 80 -25.73 13.07 11.38
N ASP A 81 -26.92 12.71 10.91
CA ASP A 81 -27.99 12.20 11.76
C ASP A 81 -27.71 10.78 12.31
N ILE A 82 -26.80 10.04 11.68
CA ILE A 82 -26.43 8.66 12.03
C ILE A 82 -25.24 8.62 13.01
N PHE A 83 -24.39 9.65 13.05
CA PHE A 83 -23.06 9.59 13.70
C PHE A 83 -22.80 10.59 14.83
N LEU A 84 -23.78 11.43 15.21
CA LEU A 84 -23.57 12.50 16.20
C LEU A 84 -23.74 12.12 17.69
N GLU A 85 -23.91 10.84 18.06
CA GLU A 85 -24.01 10.45 19.48
C GLU A 85 -22.72 9.90 20.13
N ASP A 86 -21.58 9.95 19.45
CA ASP A 86 -20.28 9.52 20.04
C ASP A 86 -19.56 10.61 20.86
N ALA A 87 -20.18 11.78 21.08
CA ALA A 87 -19.53 12.89 21.81
C ALA A 87 -19.81 12.95 23.32
N THR A 88 -20.71 12.13 23.87
CA THR A 88 -21.14 12.28 25.29
C THR A 88 -21.26 10.98 26.08
N TYR A 89 -20.53 9.93 25.71
CA TYR A 89 -20.39 8.75 26.58
C TYR A 89 -19.12 8.82 27.45
N ASN A 90 -18.99 9.92 28.19
CA ASN A 90 -18.13 9.98 29.37
C ASN A 90 -18.90 10.66 30.49
N ASN A 91 -19.21 9.88 31.52
CA ASN A 91 -19.71 10.27 32.83
C ASN A 91 -21.10 10.90 32.87
N GLU A 92 -22.13 10.07 33.07
CA GLU A 92 -22.91 10.01 34.31
C GLU A 92 -24.20 9.23 34.07
N THR A 93 -24.54 8.40 35.06
CA THR A 93 -25.83 7.74 35.25
C THR A 93 -27.00 8.62 34.80
N THR A 94 -27.54 8.37 33.61
CA THR A 94 -28.88 8.81 33.23
C THR A 94 -29.56 7.70 32.45
N THR A 95 -30.49 7.04 33.13
CA THR A 95 -31.57 6.28 32.51
C THR A 95 -32.43 7.24 31.69
N THR A 96 -32.04 7.50 30.44
CA THR A 96 -32.90 8.16 29.46
C THR A 96 -33.44 7.08 28.52
N THR A 97 -34.76 6.99 28.45
CA THR A 97 -35.50 6.17 27.49
C THR A 97 -35.07 6.58 26.08
N THR A 98 -34.22 5.77 25.44
CA THR A 98 -33.80 5.94 24.05
C THR A 98 -35.04 5.95 23.17
N THR A 99 -35.20 6.97 22.33
CA THR A 99 -36.39 7.06 21.47
C THR A 99 -36.33 5.97 20.39
N ALA A 100 -37.48 5.46 19.94
CA ALA A 100 -37.51 4.42 18.88
C ALA A 100 -36.75 4.85 17.60
N LYS A 101 -36.62 6.16 17.38
CA LYS A 101 -35.85 6.75 16.28
C LYS A 101 -34.34 6.59 16.46
N GLU A 102 -33.81 6.77 17.68
CA GLU A 102 -32.39 6.55 18.00
C GLU A 102 -32.01 5.07 17.87
N GLN A 103 -32.86 4.17 18.35
CA GLN A 103 -32.64 2.72 18.21
C GLN A 103 -32.60 2.28 16.75
N TYR A 104 -33.49 2.82 15.92
CA TYR A 104 -33.49 2.53 14.48
C TYR A 104 -32.22 3.02 13.78
N LYS A 105 -31.72 4.22 14.14
CA LYS A 105 -30.45 4.76 13.62
C LYS A 105 -29.24 3.92 14.03
N ALA A 106 -29.19 3.47 15.29
CA ALA A 106 -28.14 2.57 15.77
C ALA A 106 -28.12 1.23 14.99
N GLN A 107 -29.30 0.69 14.66
CA GLN A 107 -29.41 -0.51 13.82
C GLN A 107 -28.96 -0.28 12.37
N GLN A 108 -29.20 0.92 11.81
CA GLN A 108 -28.69 1.28 10.49
C GLN A 108 -27.16 1.34 10.47
N LEU A 109 -26.54 1.96 11.47
CA LEU A 109 -25.09 1.97 11.61
C LEU A 109 -24.52 0.56 11.70
N LEU A 110 -25.10 -0.24 12.58
CA LEU A 110 -24.70 -1.62 12.76
C LEU A 110 -24.80 -2.41 11.44
N SER A 111 -25.82 -2.13 10.63
CA SER A 111 -25.95 -2.72 9.30
C SER A 111 -24.77 -2.36 8.38
N ILE A 112 -24.34 -1.09 8.34
CA ILE A 112 -23.20 -0.66 7.51
C ILE A 112 -21.93 -1.38 7.95
N VAL A 113 -21.67 -1.44 9.26
CA VAL A 113 -20.47 -2.09 9.80
C VAL A 113 -20.50 -3.60 9.57
N LEU A 114 -21.60 -4.28 9.89
CA LEU A 114 -21.74 -5.74 9.70
C LEU A 114 -21.61 -6.14 8.24
N ILE A 115 -22.27 -5.43 7.34
CA ILE A 115 -22.21 -5.68 5.91
C ILE A 115 -20.81 -5.38 5.38
N GLY A 116 -20.15 -4.33 5.88
CA GLY A 116 -18.75 -4.04 5.58
C GLY A 116 -17.80 -5.14 6.07
N ILE A 117 -18.00 -5.69 7.27
CA ILE A 117 -17.21 -6.81 7.81
C ILE A 117 -17.41 -8.06 6.95
N VAL A 118 -18.66 -8.38 6.62
CA VAL A 118 -19.00 -9.53 5.76
C VAL A 118 -18.36 -9.37 4.38
N GLY A 119 -18.51 -8.20 3.76
CA GLY A 119 -17.92 -7.90 2.45
C GLY A 119 -16.39 -7.99 2.48
N ALA A 120 -15.75 -7.46 3.52
CA ALA A 120 -14.30 -7.51 3.66
C ALA A 120 -13.75 -8.92 3.90
N ARG A 121 -14.51 -9.82 4.54
CA ARG A 121 -14.06 -11.17 4.89
C ARG A 121 -14.43 -12.22 3.84
N TYR A 122 -15.66 -12.20 3.35
CA TYR A 122 -16.21 -13.25 2.47
C TYR A 122 -16.42 -12.78 1.02
N GLY A 123 -16.00 -11.55 0.68
CA GLY A 123 -16.19 -11.01 -0.67
C GLY A 123 -15.29 -11.64 -1.74
N GLU A 124 -14.11 -12.16 -1.36
CA GLU A 124 -13.14 -12.76 -2.30
C GLU A 124 -13.52 -14.16 -2.80
N GLU A 125 -14.32 -14.92 -2.05
CA GLU A 125 -14.62 -16.33 -2.33
C GLU A 125 -15.41 -16.55 -3.64
N VAL A 126 -15.89 -15.47 -4.26
CA VAL A 126 -16.72 -15.49 -5.47
C VAL A 126 -15.93 -15.70 -6.77
N GLU A 127 -14.63 -15.40 -6.83
CA GLU A 127 -13.87 -15.48 -8.10
C GLU A 127 -13.17 -16.84 -8.37
N GLN A 128 -13.10 -17.77 -7.40
CA GLN A 128 -12.19 -18.93 -7.52
C GLN A 128 -12.85 -20.29 -7.81
N THR A 129 -14.17 -20.46 -7.73
CA THR A 129 -14.80 -21.77 -8.01
C THR A 129 -15.11 -21.97 -9.50
N LYS A 130 -14.19 -22.63 -10.23
CA LYS A 130 -14.43 -23.21 -11.57
C LYS A 130 -15.35 -24.45 -11.58
N GLN A 131 -16.13 -24.70 -10.52
CA GLN A 131 -17.11 -25.80 -10.46
C GLN A 131 -18.52 -25.26 -10.14
N PRO A 132 -19.51 -25.41 -11.04
CA PRO A 132 -20.83 -24.76 -10.92
C PRO A 132 -21.82 -25.44 -9.95
N SER A 133 -21.43 -26.48 -9.22
CA SER A 133 -22.39 -27.29 -8.42
C SER A 133 -22.36 -27.04 -6.91
N VAL A 134 -21.34 -26.36 -6.36
CA VAL A 134 -21.25 -26.01 -4.92
C VAL A 134 -20.69 -24.59 -4.75
N ALA A 135 -21.17 -23.65 -5.54
CA ALA A 135 -20.85 -22.24 -5.34
C ALA A 135 -21.64 -21.74 -4.13
N ILE A 136 -20.97 -21.51 -3.00
CA ILE A 136 -21.52 -20.70 -1.91
C ILE A 136 -21.78 -19.32 -2.53
N LYS A 137 -23.06 -18.94 -2.65
CA LYS A 137 -23.46 -17.67 -3.24
C LYS A 137 -22.94 -16.55 -2.34
N GLY A 138 -21.78 -16.00 -2.71
CA GLY A 138 -21.16 -14.94 -1.93
C GLY A 138 -21.95 -13.65 -1.97
N PHE A 139 -21.77 -12.86 -0.92
CA PHE A 139 -22.36 -11.55 -0.66
C PHE A 139 -22.29 -10.56 -1.85
N THR A 140 -21.35 -10.74 -2.79
CA THR A 140 -21.15 -9.87 -3.95
C THR A 140 -22.04 -10.19 -5.16
N VAL A 141 -22.60 -11.41 -5.24
CA VAL A 141 -23.35 -11.87 -6.43
C VAL A 141 -24.79 -11.37 -6.42
N ASP A 142 -25.40 -11.21 -5.25
CA ASP A 142 -26.84 -10.90 -5.14
C ASP A 142 -27.15 -9.39 -5.23
N SER A 143 -26.17 -8.47 -5.06
CA SER A 143 -26.41 -7.02 -5.19
C SER A 143 -25.15 -6.16 -5.44
N PRO A 144 -24.66 -6.03 -6.70
CA PRO A 144 -23.50 -5.18 -7.02
C PRO A 144 -23.72 -3.70 -6.65
N GLU A 145 -24.97 -3.24 -6.64
CA GLU A 145 -25.34 -1.90 -6.17
C GLU A 145 -25.01 -1.67 -4.69
N MET A 146 -25.10 -2.71 -3.85
CA MET A 146 -24.85 -2.61 -2.42
C MET A 146 -23.37 -2.35 -2.16
N ILE A 147 -22.49 -3.07 -2.85
CA ILE A 147 -21.04 -2.90 -2.74
C ILE A 147 -20.62 -1.51 -3.21
N LEU A 148 -21.19 -1.05 -4.32
CA LEU A 148 -20.95 0.31 -4.82
C LEU A 148 -21.40 1.38 -3.81
N LYS A 149 -22.56 1.18 -3.16
CA LYS A 149 -23.05 2.10 -2.12
C LYS A 149 -22.12 2.08 -0.89
N LEU A 150 -21.73 0.90 -0.41
CA LEU A 150 -20.83 0.75 0.72
C LEU A 150 -19.46 1.38 0.45
N SER A 151 -18.84 1.11 -0.70
CA SER A 151 -17.52 1.66 -1.03
C SER A 151 -17.54 3.18 -1.08
N ARG A 152 -18.61 3.79 -1.59
CA ARG A 152 -18.82 5.25 -1.55
C ARG A 152 -18.95 5.79 -0.13
N ILE A 153 -19.69 5.10 0.75
CA ILE A 153 -19.82 5.49 2.16
C ILE A 153 -18.47 5.39 2.89
N LEU A 154 -17.76 4.28 2.72
CA LEU A 154 -16.44 4.10 3.35
C LEU A 154 -15.44 5.16 2.86
N THR A 155 -15.47 5.49 1.57
CA THR A 155 -14.59 6.52 0.98
C THR A 155 -14.99 7.92 1.42
N SER A 156 -16.29 8.23 1.52
CA SER A 156 -16.72 9.55 1.98
C SER A 156 -16.29 9.80 3.42
N LEU A 157 -16.35 8.78 4.29
CA LEU A 157 -15.91 8.84 5.69
C LEU A 157 -14.41 9.10 5.86
N LEU A 158 -13.57 8.77 4.86
CA LEU A 158 -12.15 9.10 4.86
C LEU A 158 -11.89 10.60 4.67
N SER A 159 -12.68 11.27 3.83
CA SER A 159 -12.47 12.68 3.50
C SER A 159 -12.94 13.60 4.64
N PRO A 160 -12.06 14.43 5.23
CA PRO A 160 -12.43 15.34 6.31
C PRO A 160 -13.44 16.41 5.85
N SER A 161 -13.28 16.91 4.63
CA SER A 161 -14.08 17.99 4.02
C SER A 161 -15.54 17.63 3.77
N ASN A 162 -15.88 16.35 3.83
CA ASN A 162 -17.23 15.90 3.53
C ASN A 162 -18.15 15.94 4.76
N PHE A 163 -17.58 16.04 5.97
CA PHE A 163 -18.33 16.02 7.22
C PHE A 163 -17.69 16.96 8.26
N ASP A 164 -18.07 18.24 8.21
CA ASP A 164 -17.55 19.28 9.13
C ASP A 164 -17.85 19.01 10.62
N HIS A 165 -18.80 18.11 10.92
CA HIS A 165 -19.28 17.83 12.27
C HIS A 165 -18.87 16.48 12.84
N ILE A 166 -18.29 15.58 12.03
CA ILE A 166 -17.78 14.29 12.51
C ILE A 166 -16.30 14.47 12.88
N PRO A 167 -15.91 14.25 14.16
CA PRO A 167 -14.53 14.35 14.58
C PRO A 167 -13.60 13.55 13.67
N LEU A 168 -12.45 14.13 13.31
CA LEU A 168 -11.44 13.50 12.46
C LEU A 168 -11.00 12.14 13.01
N HIS A 169 -11.03 11.98 14.33
CA HIS A 169 -10.59 10.79 15.06
C HIS A 169 -11.76 10.09 15.78
N SER A 170 -12.86 9.85 15.08
CA SER A 170 -14.04 9.14 15.61
C SER A 170 -13.95 7.62 15.37
N ALA A 171 -14.70 6.84 16.15
CA ALA A 171 -14.78 5.38 16.00
C ALA A 171 -15.26 4.97 14.62
N ILE A 172 -16.25 5.68 14.05
CA ILE A 172 -16.74 5.40 12.70
C ILE A 172 -15.67 5.58 11.62
N ARG A 173 -14.91 6.68 11.65
CA ARG A 173 -13.85 6.91 10.65
C ARG A 173 -12.78 5.82 10.79
N ARG A 174 -12.46 5.39 12.02
CA ARG A 174 -11.59 4.23 12.27
C ARG A 174 -12.16 2.93 11.71
N THR A 175 -13.47 2.68 11.85
CA THR A 175 -14.15 1.52 11.24
C THR A 175 -14.01 1.54 9.73
N ALA A 176 -14.23 2.70 9.09
CA ALA A 176 -14.09 2.82 7.65
C ALA A 176 -12.66 2.53 7.18
N ILE A 177 -11.65 3.05 7.87
CA ILE A 177 -10.23 2.79 7.60
C ILE A 177 -9.90 1.29 7.71
N ASP A 178 -10.34 0.64 8.80
CA ASP A 178 -10.10 -0.78 9.05
C ASP A 178 -10.77 -1.68 7.99
N LEU A 179 -12.03 -1.38 7.64
CA LEU A 179 -12.78 -2.13 6.62
C LEU A 179 -12.20 -1.98 5.21
N ILE A 180 -11.78 -0.77 4.84
CA ILE A 180 -11.07 -0.52 3.57
C ILE A 180 -9.76 -1.30 3.53
N GLY A 181 -9.00 -1.30 4.64
CA GLY A 181 -7.75 -2.05 4.73
C GLY A 181 -7.94 -3.56 4.61
N ARG A 182 -8.89 -4.13 5.36
CA ARG A 182 -9.14 -5.58 5.41
C ARG A 182 -9.75 -6.14 4.14
N GLY A 183 -10.69 -5.41 3.54
CA GLY A 183 -11.42 -5.85 2.34
C GLY A 183 -10.90 -5.25 1.05
N TYR A 184 -9.68 -4.71 1.03
CA TYR A 184 -9.18 -3.89 -0.07
C TYR A 184 -9.41 -4.52 -1.44
N THR A 185 -9.16 -5.81 -1.61
CA THR A 185 -9.33 -6.56 -2.87
C THR A 185 -10.78 -6.60 -3.36
N VAL A 186 -11.75 -6.59 -2.46
CA VAL A 186 -13.19 -6.54 -2.75
C VAL A 186 -13.61 -5.12 -3.12
N TRP A 187 -13.05 -4.12 -2.42
CA TRP A 187 -13.39 -2.72 -2.62
C TRP A 187 -12.68 -2.09 -3.81
N GLU A 188 -11.48 -2.58 -4.17
CA GLU A 188 -10.55 -2.02 -5.16
C GLU A 188 -11.22 -1.52 -6.44
N PRO A 189 -12.13 -2.27 -7.10
CA PRO A 189 -12.76 -1.83 -8.35
C PRO A 189 -13.59 -0.55 -8.23
N TYR A 190 -13.95 -0.16 -7.00
CA TYR A 190 -14.85 0.95 -6.69
C TYR A 190 -14.16 2.10 -5.95
N LEU A 191 -12.86 2.00 -5.67
CA LEU A 191 -12.10 2.98 -4.88
C LEU A 191 -11.24 3.88 -5.78
N ASP A 192 -11.12 5.16 -5.43
CA ASP A 192 -10.00 5.98 -5.85
C ASP A 192 -8.79 5.66 -4.95
N ILE A 193 -7.95 4.73 -5.43
CA ILE A 193 -6.80 4.22 -4.68
C ILE A 193 -5.82 5.36 -4.35
N GLY A 194 -5.64 6.34 -5.24
CA GLY A 194 -4.75 7.48 -5.01
C GLY A 194 -5.22 8.32 -3.83
N GLN A 195 -6.51 8.68 -3.83
CA GLN A 195 -7.11 9.44 -2.74
C GLN A 195 -7.07 8.68 -1.41
N VAL A 196 -7.37 7.37 -1.43
CA VAL A 196 -7.32 6.52 -0.24
C VAL A 196 -5.89 6.48 0.34
N LEU A 197 -4.88 6.20 -0.49
CA LEU A 197 -3.49 6.12 -0.04
C LEU A 197 -3.00 7.46 0.54
N LEU A 198 -3.26 8.58 -0.14
CA LEU A 198 -2.86 9.91 0.34
C LEU A 198 -3.55 10.27 1.66
N THR A 199 -4.84 9.98 1.79
CA THR A 199 -5.59 10.23 3.02
C THR A 199 -5.07 9.39 4.18
N LEU A 200 -4.79 8.10 3.95
CA LEU A 200 -4.21 7.24 4.98
C LEU A 200 -2.80 7.68 5.36
N LEU A 201 -1.97 8.13 4.40
CA LEU A 201 -0.65 8.69 4.67
C LEU A 201 -0.73 9.97 5.51
N ASP A 202 -1.69 10.86 5.23
CA ASP A 202 -1.99 12.03 6.06
C ASP A 202 -2.38 11.61 7.49
N LEU A 203 -3.20 10.58 7.66
CA LEU A 203 -3.58 10.08 8.99
C LEU A 203 -2.41 9.45 9.76
N CYS A 204 -1.44 8.86 9.04
CA CYS A 204 -0.24 8.27 9.64
C CYS A 204 0.82 9.32 10.03
N ALA A 205 0.89 10.43 9.29
CA ALA A 205 1.83 11.54 9.51
C ALA A 205 1.66 12.24 10.87
N ILE A 206 0.54 12.00 11.54
CA ILE A 206 0.03 12.78 12.66
C ILE A 206 0.69 12.47 14.04
N SER A 207 1.58 11.47 14.15
CA SER A 207 2.12 11.04 15.46
C SER A 207 3.64 11.13 15.60
N ASP A 208 4.11 11.89 16.60
CA ASP A 208 5.45 11.77 17.15
C ASP A 208 5.66 10.35 17.70
N SER A 209 6.69 9.67 17.20
CA SER A 209 7.03 8.27 17.53
C SER A 209 7.22 8.00 19.03
N SER A 210 7.45 9.03 19.86
CA SER A 210 7.65 8.92 21.30
C SER A 210 6.36 8.74 22.11
N THR A 211 5.20 9.17 21.58
CA THR A 211 3.91 9.12 22.30
C THR A 211 3.14 7.82 22.06
N VAL A 212 3.47 7.10 20.97
CA VAL A 212 2.79 5.85 20.59
C VAL A 212 3.22 4.69 21.48
N THR A 213 4.50 4.63 21.87
CA THR A 213 5.04 3.53 22.68
C THR A 213 4.59 3.56 24.14
N SER A 214 4.38 4.74 24.74
CA SER A 214 3.91 4.87 26.12
C SER A 214 2.44 4.47 26.29
N ASN A 215 1.58 4.78 25.31
CA ASN A 215 0.13 4.57 25.41
C ASN A 215 -0.29 3.13 25.09
N VAL A 216 0.49 2.40 24.29
CA VAL A 216 0.24 0.96 24.02
C VAL A 216 0.42 0.13 25.29
N LEU A 217 1.34 0.52 26.19
CA LEU A 217 1.56 -0.18 27.46
C LEU A 217 0.40 -0.06 28.45
N SER A 218 -0.46 0.95 28.30
CA SER A 218 -1.62 1.19 29.17
C SER A 218 -2.95 0.61 28.66
N GLY A 219 -2.98 0.00 27.47
CA GLY A 219 -4.20 -0.58 26.85
C GLY A 219 -5.24 0.44 26.35
N ILE A 220 -5.21 1.68 26.86
CA ILE A 220 -6.09 2.79 26.44
C ILE A 220 -5.32 3.74 25.52
N LEU A 221 -5.79 3.86 24.27
CA LEU A 221 -5.21 4.75 23.28
C LEU A 221 -5.99 6.06 23.20
N THR A 222 -5.28 7.17 22.90
CA THR A 222 -5.98 8.40 22.49
C THR A 222 -6.64 8.17 21.11
N PRO A 223 -7.80 8.77 20.82
CA PRO A 223 -8.48 8.58 19.53
C PRO A 223 -7.58 8.89 18.31
N LYS A 224 -6.69 9.88 18.47
CA LYS A 224 -5.70 10.28 17.46
C LYS A 224 -4.64 9.19 17.23
N THR A 225 -4.03 8.67 18.30
CA THR A 225 -3.04 7.58 18.22
C THR A 225 -3.66 6.33 17.60
N ASP A 226 -4.88 6.00 18.01
CA ASP A 226 -5.59 4.83 17.53
C ASP A 226 -5.99 4.92 16.05
N THR A 227 -6.43 6.11 15.61
CA THR A 227 -6.68 6.37 14.18
C THR A 227 -5.40 6.20 13.36
N CYS A 228 -4.27 6.71 13.85
CA CYS A 228 -2.96 6.53 13.20
C CYS A 228 -2.57 5.05 13.11
N LEU A 229 -2.70 4.29 14.20
CA LEU A 229 -2.39 2.85 14.19
C LEU A 229 -3.29 2.09 13.22
N THR A 230 -4.59 2.38 13.23
CA THR A 230 -5.57 1.76 12.33
C THR A 230 -5.28 2.11 10.86
N ALA A 231 -4.88 3.35 10.57
CA ALA A 231 -4.45 3.78 9.24
C ALA A 231 -3.16 3.07 8.80
N ARG A 232 -2.18 2.92 9.69
CA ARG A 232 -0.94 2.17 9.41
C ARG A 232 -1.22 0.70 9.13
N THR A 233 -2.11 0.07 9.89
CA THR A 233 -2.52 -1.32 9.64
C THR A 233 -3.23 -1.45 8.30
N ALA A 234 -4.14 -0.53 7.97
CA ALA A 234 -4.83 -0.52 6.68
C ALA A 234 -3.86 -0.34 5.51
N LEU A 235 -2.93 0.61 5.58
CA LEU A 235 -1.89 0.80 4.57
C LEU A 235 -1.04 -0.46 4.37
N ASN A 236 -0.66 -1.12 5.45
CA ASN A 236 0.12 -2.36 5.37
C ASN A 236 -0.67 -3.46 4.67
N LEU A 237 -1.96 -3.63 5.00
CA LEU A 237 -2.82 -4.64 4.36
C LEU A 237 -2.97 -4.36 2.86
N ILE A 238 -3.33 -3.13 2.49
CA ILE A 238 -3.47 -2.67 1.10
C ILE A 238 -2.19 -2.90 0.30
N ALA A 239 -1.03 -2.51 0.86
CA ALA A 239 0.26 -2.68 0.22
C ALA A 239 0.64 -4.15 0.01
N THR A 240 0.25 -5.05 0.92
CA THR A 240 0.54 -6.48 0.79
C THR A 240 -0.45 -7.23 -0.09
N SER A 241 -1.69 -6.75 -0.24
CA SER A 241 -2.71 -7.42 -1.07
C SER A 241 -2.51 -7.19 -2.57
N ARG A 242 -2.14 -5.96 -2.99
CA ARG A 242 -1.88 -5.60 -4.40
C ARG A 242 -0.69 -4.65 -4.50
N SER A 243 0.48 -5.14 -4.14
CA SER A 243 1.76 -4.43 -4.13
C SER A 243 2.03 -3.63 -5.41
N ASN A 244 1.80 -4.23 -6.57
CA ASN A 244 2.00 -3.62 -7.89
C ASN A 244 1.13 -2.37 -8.11
N VAL A 245 -0.17 -2.44 -7.79
CA VAL A 245 -1.12 -1.33 -7.95
C VAL A 245 -0.73 -0.18 -7.02
N VAL A 246 -0.35 -0.49 -5.78
CA VAL A 246 0.09 0.50 -4.79
C VAL A 246 1.36 1.21 -5.22
N ILE A 247 2.39 0.47 -5.67
CA ILE A 247 3.65 1.06 -6.16
C ILE A 247 3.38 1.99 -7.36
N ILE A 248 2.64 1.54 -8.36
CA ILE A 248 2.33 2.33 -9.56
C ILE A 248 1.53 3.60 -9.20
N THR A 249 0.57 3.46 -8.28
CA THR A 249 -0.27 4.59 -7.85
C THR A 249 0.56 5.61 -7.07
N LEU A 250 1.40 5.17 -6.13
CA LEU A 250 2.30 6.07 -5.39
C LEU A 250 3.29 6.78 -6.32
N ALA A 251 3.90 6.07 -7.27
CA ALA A 251 4.79 6.67 -8.25
C ALA A 251 4.08 7.75 -9.07
N ARG A 252 2.84 7.48 -9.49
CA ARG A 252 2.01 8.45 -10.22
C ARG A 252 1.69 9.69 -9.40
N GLU A 253 1.27 9.54 -8.14
CA GLU A 253 0.94 10.68 -7.28
C GLU A 253 2.17 11.54 -6.94
N ILE A 254 3.32 10.90 -6.70
CA ILE A 254 4.59 11.62 -6.50
C ILE A 254 5.01 12.37 -7.76
N ALA A 255 4.89 11.75 -8.95
CA ALA A 255 5.20 12.42 -10.21
C ALA A 255 4.33 13.65 -10.44
N LYS A 256 3.02 13.58 -10.14
CA LYS A 256 2.12 14.74 -10.20
C LYS A 256 2.60 15.87 -9.27
N TYR A 257 3.00 15.54 -8.05
CA TYR A 257 3.53 16.51 -7.09
C TYR A 257 4.82 17.18 -7.59
N VAL A 258 5.77 16.41 -8.11
CA VAL A 258 7.04 16.94 -8.63
C VAL A 258 6.80 17.88 -9.81
N LEU A 259 5.89 17.53 -10.72
CA LEU A 259 5.51 18.39 -11.85
C LEU A 259 4.85 19.70 -11.40
N ALA A 260 4.04 19.66 -10.33
CA ALA A 260 3.44 20.86 -9.77
C ALA A 260 4.49 21.79 -9.14
N GLN A 261 5.56 21.24 -8.54
CA GLN A 261 6.64 22.02 -7.95
C GLN A 261 7.59 22.63 -8.99
N SER A 262 7.80 21.98 -10.14
CA SER A 262 8.73 22.47 -11.16
C SER A 262 8.18 23.61 -12.03
N GLY A 263 6.98 24.15 -11.72
CA GLY A 263 6.41 25.34 -12.36
C GLY A 263 6.16 25.21 -13.87
N THR A 264 6.17 24.00 -14.43
CA THR A 264 6.08 23.76 -15.87
C THR A 264 4.63 23.52 -16.29
N THR A 265 3.73 24.48 -16.05
CA THR A 265 2.43 24.50 -16.71
C THR A 265 2.61 24.97 -18.15
N SER A 266 2.75 24.02 -19.07
CA SER A 266 2.54 24.30 -20.49
C SER A 266 1.08 24.67 -20.69
N SER A 267 0.80 25.96 -20.73
CA SER A 267 -0.47 26.52 -21.17
C SER A 267 -0.61 26.29 -22.67
N THR A 268 -1.43 25.31 -23.07
CA THR A 268 -2.08 25.38 -24.39
C THR A 268 -3.37 24.53 -24.44
N THR A 269 -4.49 25.27 -24.46
CA THR A 269 -5.77 24.99 -25.14
C THR A 269 -6.94 24.33 -24.38
N ALA A 270 -7.97 25.17 -24.17
CA ALA A 270 -9.42 24.94 -24.08
C ALA A 270 -10.11 24.43 -22.78
N ARG A 271 -10.84 25.41 -22.17
CA ARG A 271 -12.04 25.40 -21.29
C ARG A 271 -12.84 24.08 -21.30
N THR A 272 -13.35 23.55 -20.18
CA THR A 272 -14.33 24.12 -19.22
C THR A 272 -14.38 23.26 -17.95
N THR A 273 -14.95 23.81 -16.86
CA THR A 273 -15.21 23.24 -15.51
C THR A 273 -14.05 23.23 -14.50
N THR A 274 -14.12 24.21 -13.60
CA THR A 274 -13.67 24.25 -12.19
C THR A 274 -12.42 23.45 -11.80
N PRO A 275 -11.28 24.11 -11.52
CA PRO A 275 -10.21 23.50 -10.76
C PRO A 275 -10.39 23.83 -9.27
N SER A 276 -11.02 22.94 -8.50
CA SER A 276 -10.63 22.77 -7.10
C SER A 276 -9.30 22.02 -7.06
N GLN A 277 -8.24 22.63 -7.60
CA GLN A 277 -6.88 22.12 -7.46
C GLN A 277 -6.40 22.46 -6.05
N THR A 278 -6.77 21.63 -5.08
CA THR A 278 -6.00 21.52 -3.85
C THR A 278 -4.59 21.11 -4.26
N SER A 279 -3.62 22.00 -4.04
CA SER A 279 -2.21 21.72 -4.34
C SER A 279 -1.77 20.56 -3.44
N ILE A 280 -1.74 19.33 -3.98
CA ILE A 280 -1.32 18.13 -3.26
C ILE A 280 0.15 18.35 -2.88
N THR A 281 0.42 18.78 -1.64
CA THR A 281 1.77 18.96 -1.15
C THR A 281 2.12 17.76 -0.29
N ILE A 282 3.05 16.91 -0.74
CA ILE A 282 3.53 15.79 0.07
C ILE A 282 4.41 16.34 1.20
N LYS A 283 3.92 16.26 2.44
CA LYS A 283 4.62 16.72 3.64
C LYS A 283 5.79 15.79 3.99
N ASN A 284 6.79 16.29 4.73
CA ASN A 284 7.94 15.47 5.16
C ASN A 284 7.53 14.26 6.02
N GLU A 285 6.47 14.40 6.83
CA GLU A 285 5.92 13.32 7.63
C GLU A 285 5.36 12.19 6.74
N GLN A 286 4.63 12.55 5.66
CA GLN A 286 4.14 11.57 4.68
C GLN A 286 5.28 10.86 3.96
N LYS A 287 6.35 11.58 3.60
CA LYS A 287 7.56 10.99 3.00
C LYS A 287 8.18 9.91 3.89
N THR A 288 8.21 10.14 5.21
CA THR A 288 8.72 9.17 6.18
C THR A 288 7.85 7.90 6.20
N GLU A 289 6.52 8.05 6.16
CA GLU A 289 5.60 6.91 6.10
C GLU A 289 5.65 6.17 4.75
N ILE A 290 5.88 6.88 3.64
CA ILE A 290 6.11 6.25 2.33
C ILE A 290 7.37 5.38 2.38
N LEU A 291 8.47 5.88 2.93
CA LEU A 291 9.71 5.09 3.09
C LEU A 291 9.49 3.86 3.99
N ARG A 292 8.70 3.99 5.06
CA ARG A 292 8.29 2.85 5.90
C ARG A 292 7.51 1.81 5.09
N LEU A 293 6.60 2.24 4.22
CA LEU A 293 5.80 1.37 3.35
C LEU A 293 6.67 0.65 2.31
N ILE A 294 7.61 1.36 1.68
CA ILE A 294 8.59 0.77 0.75
C ILE A 294 9.40 -0.33 1.44
N ARG A 295 9.85 -0.11 2.70
CA ARG A 295 10.53 -1.17 3.46
C ARG A 295 9.66 -2.42 3.61
N ILE A 296 8.39 -2.27 3.96
CA ILE A 296 7.46 -3.40 4.10
C ILE A 296 7.25 -4.13 2.78
N LEU A 297 7.13 -3.39 1.68
CA LEU A 297 7.03 -3.96 0.34
C LEU A 297 8.29 -4.76 -0.04
N ILE A 298 9.48 -4.26 0.28
CA ILE A 298 10.73 -4.99 0.05
C ILE A 298 10.80 -6.29 0.87
N GLU A 299 10.34 -6.24 2.12
CA GLU A 299 10.37 -7.40 3.03
C GLU A 299 9.33 -8.46 2.68
N LYS A 300 8.10 -8.04 2.33
CA LYS A 300 6.96 -8.94 2.12
C LYS A 300 6.68 -9.29 0.66
N CYS A 301 7.01 -8.40 -0.28
CA CYS A 301 6.70 -8.52 -1.71
C CYS A 301 7.95 -8.28 -2.58
N PRO A 302 9.09 -8.96 -2.34
CA PRO A 302 10.35 -8.65 -3.00
C PRO A 302 10.32 -8.86 -4.53
N HIS A 303 9.52 -9.82 -5.01
CA HIS A 303 9.37 -10.07 -6.43
C HIS A 303 8.70 -8.89 -7.14
N ASP A 304 7.59 -8.39 -6.60
CA ASP A 304 6.84 -7.28 -7.20
C ASP A 304 7.64 -5.98 -7.16
N VAL A 305 8.41 -5.77 -6.10
CA VAL A 305 9.36 -4.65 -6.00
C VAL A 305 10.45 -4.75 -7.06
N ALA A 306 10.99 -5.93 -7.34
CA ALA A 306 11.98 -6.09 -8.40
C ALA A 306 11.42 -5.78 -9.79
N GLU A 307 10.17 -6.17 -10.05
CA GLU A 307 9.48 -5.88 -11.31
C GLU A 307 9.21 -4.38 -11.53
N LEU A 308 9.09 -3.62 -10.44
CA LEU A 308 8.81 -2.17 -10.43
C LEU A 308 9.93 -1.38 -9.74
N ILE A 309 11.17 -1.84 -9.87
CA ILE A 309 12.30 -1.31 -9.11
C ILE A 309 12.62 0.15 -9.48
N LEU A 310 12.34 0.56 -10.72
CA LEU A 310 12.50 1.95 -11.15
C LEU A 310 11.51 2.85 -10.44
N GLU A 311 10.23 2.48 -10.43
CA GLU A 311 9.17 3.21 -9.75
C GLU A 311 9.47 3.31 -8.25
N VAL A 312 9.90 2.21 -7.63
CA VAL A 312 10.30 2.19 -6.22
C VAL A 312 11.52 3.08 -5.97
N THR A 313 12.49 3.09 -6.88
CA THR A 313 13.67 3.96 -6.78
C THR A 313 13.29 5.44 -6.89
N ASP A 314 12.41 5.79 -7.84
CA ASP A 314 11.88 7.14 -8.02
C ASP A 314 11.10 7.60 -6.78
N ILE A 315 10.19 6.77 -6.27
CA ILE A 315 9.44 7.04 -5.03
C ILE A 315 10.43 7.32 -3.88
N THR A 316 11.42 6.45 -3.72
CA THR A 316 12.41 6.52 -2.65
C THR A 316 13.21 7.82 -2.75
N LEU A 317 13.76 8.14 -3.93
CA LEU A 317 14.54 9.35 -4.16
C LEU A 317 13.76 10.66 -3.88
N ASN A 318 12.47 10.69 -4.21
CA ASN A 318 11.62 11.85 -3.96
C ASN A 318 11.22 12.01 -2.48
N CYS A 319 11.26 10.91 -1.72
CA CYS A 319 10.93 10.91 -0.30
C CYS A 319 12.14 11.22 0.61
N ILE A 320 13.36 11.12 0.09
CA ILE A 320 14.59 11.36 0.85
C ILE A 320 15.03 12.83 0.73
N ASP A 321 15.65 13.34 1.79
CA ASP A 321 16.41 14.58 1.70
C ASP A 321 17.77 14.35 1.00
N LEU A 322 17.83 14.64 -0.30
CA LEU A 322 19.05 14.52 -1.09
C LEU A 322 20.22 15.35 -0.55
N SER A 323 19.97 16.41 0.24
CA SER A 323 21.05 17.19 0.86
C SER A 323 21.81 16.36 1.90
N THR A 324 21.10 15.54 2.69
CA THR A 324 21.73 14.65 3.67
C THR A 324 22.58 13.57 3.00
N LEU A 325 22.13 13.02 1.87
CA LEU A 325 22.91 12.07 1.07
C LEU A 325 24.21 12.71 0.55
N ARG A 326 24.17 13.99 0.14
CA ARG A 326 25.36 14.72 -0.33
C ARG A 326 26.40 14.91 0.76
N HIS A 327 25.98 15.19 1.99
CA HIS A 327 26.90 15.47 3.11
C HIS A 327 27.44 14.22 3.77
N LYS A 328 26.62 13.18 3.92
CA LYS A 328 26.99 11.92 4.61
C LYS A 328 27.55 10.85 3.67
N GLY A 329 27.51 11.06 2.35
CA GLY A 329 28.12 10.18 1.34
C GLY A 329 27.63 8.73 1.41
N ALA A 330 28.56 7.78 1.28
CA ALA A 330 28.27 6.35 1.21
C ALA A 330 27.51 5.79 2.44
N GLN A 331 27.72 6.36 3.63
CA GLN A 331 27.03 5.89 4.85
C GLN A 331 25.53 6.16 4.79
N ALA A 332 25.12 7.38 4.41
CA ALA A 332 23.70 7.70 4.28
C ALA A 332 23.05 6.93 3.13
N VAL A 333 23.79 6.63 2.07
CA VAL A 333 23.30 5.75 1.00
C VAL A 333 23.05 4.34 1.53
N SER A 334 23.95 3.79 2.34
CA SER A 334 23.73 2.47 2.96
C SER A 334 22.54 2.47 3.92
N GLU A 335 22.34 3.53 4.71
CA GLU A 335 21.20 3.64 5.62
C GLU A 335 19.87 3.76 4.86
N THR A 336 19.88 4.45 3.71
CA THR A 336 18.66 4.83 3.01
C THR A 336 18.30 3.87 1.85
N PHE A 337 19.31 3.44 1.09
CA PHE A 337 19.19 2.51 -0.04
C PHE A 337 19.63 1.09 0.31
N GLY A 338 20.09 0.81 1.54
CA GLY A 338 20.59 -0.52 1.90
C GLY A 338 19.60 -1.65 1.64
N LEU A 339 18.30 -1.37 1.63
CA LEU A 339 17.26 -2.34 1.25
C LEU A 339 17.14 -2.53 -0.27
N LEU A 340 17.29 -1.46 -1.06
CA LEU A 340 17.25 -1.51 -2.53
C LEU A 340 18.54 -2.09 -3.11
N LEU A 341 19.68 -1.87 -2.47
CA LEU A 341 20.98 -2.44 -2.86
C LEU A 341 21.06 -3.97 -2.62
N ARG A 342 20.04 -4.58 -1.99
CA ARG A 342 19.92 -6.05 -1.91
C ARG A 342 19.49 -6.67 -3.24
N TYR A 343 18.99 -5.86 -4.17
CA TYR A 343 18.62 -6.30 -5.50
C TYR A 343 19.86 -6.23 -6.40
N PRO A 344 20.31 -7.33 -7.01
CA PRO A 344 21.51 -7.32 -7.86
C PRO A 344 21.41 -6.38 -9.07
N ILE A 345 20.18 -5.97 -9.42
CA ILE A 345 19.86 -5.01 -10.49
C ILE A 345 19.98 -3.55 -10.04
N VAL A 346 20.43 -3.27 -8.81
CA VAL A 346 20.63 -1.93 -8.26
C VAL A 346 22.06 -1.81 -7.73
N THR A 347 22.80 -0.79 -8.18
CA THR A 347 24.16 -0.52 -7.71
C THR A 347 24.37 0.96 -7.43
N TYR A 348 25.16 1.25 -6.40
CA TYR A 348 25.62 2.60 -6.08
C TYR A 348 27.10 2.75 -6.40
N CYS A 349 27.49 3.91 -6.92
CA CYS A 349 28.89 4.24 -7.16
C CYS A 349 29.47 4.90 -5.89
N PRO A 350 30.54 4.37 -5.27
CA PRO A 350 31.09 4.96 -4.05
C PRO A 350 31.78 6.31 -4.29
N GLU A 351 32.47 6.46 -5.43
CA GLU A 351 33.29 7.64 -5.78
C GLU A 351 32.48 8.81 -6.33
N SER A 352 31.31 8.55 -6.92
CA SER A 352 30.43 9.57 -7.46
C SER A 352 29.01 9.29 -7.00
N PRO A 353 28.19 10.30 -6.65
CA PRO A 353 26.85 10.08 -6.11
C PRO A 353 25.88 9.65 -7.23
N LYS A 354 26.12 8.47 -7.80
CA LYS A 354 25.37 7.88 -8.89
C LYS A 354 24.76 6.56 -8.42
N LEU A 355 23.53 6.33 -8.81
CA LEU A 355 22.81 5.07 -8.61
C LEU A 355 22.43 4.52 -9.98
N CYS A 356 22.62 3.23 -10.22
CA CYS A 356 22.19 2.60 -11.45
C CYS A 356 21.17 1.49 -11.15
N VAL A 357 20.11 1.45 -11.95
CA VAL A 357 19.03 0.47 -11.83
C VAL A 357 18.79 -0.18 -13.18
N GLY A 358 18.75 -1.51 -13.21
CA GLY A 358 18.41 -2.31 -14.39
C GLY A 358 16.94 -2.69 -14.46
N THR A 359 16.42 -2.79 -15.68
CA THR A 359 15.02 -3.15 -15.94
C THR A 359 14.88 -4.52 -16.61
N LYS A 360 13.66 -5.03 -16.62
CA LYS A 360 13.25 -6.19 -17.43
C LYS A 360 13.26 -5.96 -18.94
N THR A 361 13.36 -4.71 -19.39
CA THR A 361 13.36 -4.33 -20.81
C THR A 361 14.76 -4.13 -21.39
N GLY A 362 15.81 -4.41 -20.61
CA GLY A 362 17.21 -4.27 -21.02
C GLY A 362 17.73 -2.83 -20.92
N ILE A 363 17.00 -1.96 -20.21
CA ILE A 363 17.36 -0.55 -20.01
C ILE A 363 18.09 -0.42 -18.67
N LEU A 364 19.18 0.34 -18.67
CA LEU A 364 19.80 0.84 -17.45
C LEU A 364 19.38 2.29 -17.24
N ALA A 365 18.86 2.60 -16.06
CA ALA A 365 18.60 3.96 -15.62
C ALA A 365 19.76 4.42 -14.73
N LEU A 366 20.50 5.42 -15.19
CA LEU A 366 21.58 6.03 -14.43
C LEU A 366 21.10 7.31 -13.74
N TYR A 367 20.90 7.23 -12.43
CA TYR A 367 20.55 8.35 -11.57
C TYR A 367 21.80 9.11 -11.15
N ASP A 368 21.79 10.42 -11.33
CA ASP A 368 22.75 11.32 -10.71
C ASP A 368 22.11 11.96 -9.48
N LEU A 369 22.51 11.59 -8.27
CA LEU A 369 21.89 12.09 -7.02
C LEU A 369 22.16 13.59 -6.80
N LYS A 370 22.94 14.26 -7.65
CA LYS A 370 23.04 15.73 -7.70
C LYS A 370 21.85 16.36 -8.42
N THR A 371 21.15 15.62 -9.28
CA THR A 371 20.04 16.12 -10.09
C THR A 371 18.79 15.25 -9.92
N PRO A 372 17.57 15.79 -10.04
CA PRO A 372 16.35 15.01 -9.85
C PRO A 372 15.99 14.13 -11.06
N LYS A 373 16.91 13.88 -12.01
CA LYS A 373 16.64 13.15 -13.25
C LYS A 373 17.65 12.02 -13.45
N TYR A 374 17.18 10.91 -14.03
CA TYR A 374 18.03 9.83 -14.49
C TYR A 374 18.18 9.86 -16.02
N GLN A 375 19.26 9.24 -16.50
CA GLN A 375 19.52 9.01 -17.92
C GLN A 375 19.27 7.53 -18.25
N PRO A 376 18.20 7.19 -18.98
CA PRO A 376 18.01 5.84 -19.48
C PRO A 376 18.88 5.58 -20.71
N PHE A 377 19.41 4.36 -20.83
CA PHE A 377 20.01 3.88 -22.07
C PHE A 377 19.78 2.38 -22.24
N GLN A 378 19.66 1.94 -23.50
CA GLN A 378 19.47 0.53 -23.83
C GLN A 378 20.82 -0.19 -23.71
N ALA A 379 20.98 -0.98 -22.66
CA ALA A 379 22.22 -1.71 -22.39
C ALA A 379 22.21 -3.11 -22.99
N HIS A 380 21.09 -3.80 -22.89
CA HIS A 380 20.86 -5.13 -23.44
C HIS A 380 19.78 -5.07 -24.54
N PRO A 381 19.61 -6.08 -25.41
CA PRO A 381 18.52 -6.09 -26.39
C PRO A 381 17.14 -5.91 -25.74
N LYS A 382 16.18 -5.40 -26.52
CA LYS A 382 14.80 -5.21 -26.03
C LYS A 382 14.24 -6.55 -25.54
N ASN A 383 13.57 -6.50 -24.38
CA ASN A 383 12.99 -7.66 -23.68
C ASN A 383 14.00 -8.64 -23.08
N GLU A 384 15.29 -8.30 -23.01
CA GLU A 384 16.26 -9.04 -22.20
C GLU A 384 16.36 -8.41 -20.82
N VAL A 385 15.98 -9.18 -19.78
CA VAL A 385 16.05 -8.71 -18.39
C VAL A 385 17.49 -8.56 -17.94
N ILE A 386 17.80 -7.42 -17.34
CA ILE A 386 19.07 -7.23 -16.64
C ILE A 386 19.00 -7.99 -15.32
N THR A 387 20.03 -8.78 -15.06
CA THR A 387 20.04 -9.73 -13.93
C THR A 387 20.96 -9.29 -12.81
N CYS A 388 22.06 -8.62 -13.15
CA CYS A 388 22.91 -7.93 -12.21
C CYS A 388 23.63 -6.75 -12.87
N VAL A 389 23.99 -5.78 -12.05
CA VAL A 389 24.72 -4.57 -12.42
C VAL A 389 25.66 -4.19 -11.28
N GLU A 390 26.86 -3.72 -11.60
CA GLU A 390 27.83 -3.35 -10.57
C GLU A 390 28.80 -2.26 -11.07
N PHE A 391 28.98 -1.20 -10.28
CA PHE A 391 30.02 -0.19 -10.55
C PHE A 391 31.41 -0.71 -10.18
N SER A 392 32.41 -0.34 -10.98
CA SER A 392 33.80 -0.53 -10.59
C SER A 392 34.11 0.26 -9.31
N PRO A 393 35.08 -0.17 -8.49
CA PRO A 393 35.42 0.50 -7.24
C PRO A 393 35.83 1.97 -7.43
N ASP A 394 36.39 2.31 -8.60
CA ASP A 394 36.78 3.69 -8.96
C ASP A 394 35.68 4.47 -9.71
N GLY A 395 34.50 3.87 -9.92
CA GLY A 395 33.35 4.49 -10.56
C GLY A 395 33.46 4.76 -12.06
N LYS A 396 34.56 4.35 -12.71
CA LYS A 396 34.79 4.59 -14.15
C LYS A 396 33.99 3.66 -15.04
N TYR A 397 33.83 2.41 -14.60
CA TYR A 397 33.15 1.37 -15.36
C TYR A 397 31.88 0.90 -14.66
N LEU A 398 30.94 0.44 -15.46
CA LEU A 398 29.71 -0.21 -15.03
C LEU A 398 29.62 -1.55 -15.76
N ALA A 399 29.50 -2.63 -15.03
CA ALA A 399 29.25 -3.95 -15.58
C ALA A 399 27.74 -4.20 -15.56
N SER A 400 27.17 -4.74 -16.65
CA SER A 400 25.78 -5.19 -16.70
C SER A 400 25.66 -6.53 -17.39
N TYR A 401 24.85 -7.42 -16.83
CA TYR A 401 24.70 -8.78 -17.33
C TYR A 401 23.23 -9.20 -17.43
N SER A 402 22.89 -9.88 -18.53
CA SER A 402 21.61 -10.52 -18.74
C SER A 402 21.79 -12.03 -18.86
N ALA A 403 21.19 -12.79 -17.94
CA ALA A 403 21.31 -14.24 -17.92
C ALA A 403 20.69 -14.92 -19.14
N TYR A 404 19.56 -14.40 -19.67
CA TYR A 404 18.92 -15.00 -20.85
C TYR A 404 19.61 -14.64 -22.17
N GLU A 405 20.30 -13.50 -22.22
CA GLU A 405 21.18 -13.15 -23.34
C GLU A 405 22.50 -13.92 -23.24
N GLY A 406 23.00 -14.11 -22.02
CA GLY A 406 24.33 -14.69 -21.76
C GLY A 406 25.47 -13.73 -22.10
N ILE A 407 25.24 -12.42 -22.02
CA ILE A 407 26.25 -11.41 -22.37
C ILE A 407 26.47 -10.45 -21.21
N LEU A 408 27.75 -10.23 -20.90
CA LEU A 408 28.24 -9.22 -19.97
C LEU A 408 28.74 -8.01 -20.78
N TYR A 409 28.22 -6.82 -20.49
CA TYR A 409 28.68 -5.56 -21.09
C TYR A 409 29.44 -4.74 -20.06
N PHE A 410 30.49 -4.05 -20.52
CA PHE A 410 31.21 -3.04 -19.76
C PHE A 410 31.00 -1.66 -20.37
N TRP A 411 30.52 -0.73 -19.56
CA TRP A 411 30.24 0.64 -19.95
C TRP A 411 31.19 1.58 -19.25
N GLN A 412 31.74 2.55 -19.97
CA GLN A 412 32.46 3.67 -19.38
C GLN A 412 31.49 4.80 -19.10
N THR A 413 31.47 5.28 -17.85
CA THR A 413 30.66 6.45 -17.47
C THR A 413 31.56 7.66 -17.28
N SER A 414 31.34 8.71 -18.09
CA SER A 414 32.09 9.95 -18.00
C SER A 414 31.14 11.07 -17.60
N SER A 415 31.48 11.83 -16.56
CA SER A 415 30.77 13.06 -16.21
C SER A 415 31.57 14.22 -16.79
N ASN A 416 31.10 14.81 -17.89
CA ASN A 416 31.78 15.96 -18.47
C ASN A 416 31.23 17.25 -17.83
N THR A 417 31.93 17.79 -16.85
CA THR A 417 31.51 19.01 -16.14
C THR A 417 31.75 20.28 -16.95
N PHE A 418 32.52 20.23 -18.04
CA PHE A 418 33.01 21.43 -18.74
C PHE A 418 32.05 22.02 -19.79
N PHE A 419 31.04 21.29 -20.28
CA PHE A 419 30.15 21.75 -21.36
C PHE A 419 28.65 21.48 -21.09
N GLY A 420 28.25 21.65 -19.84
CA GLY A 420 26.90 21.30 -19.38
C GLY A 420 26.85 19.85 -18.89
N SER A 421 26.10 19.62 -17.81
CA SER A 421 26.04 18.36 -17.04
C SER A 421 25.42 17.19 -17.84
N SER A 422 26.09 16.76 -18.91
CA SER A 422 25.72 15.58 -19.69
C SER A 422 26.63 14.42 -19.28
N ASN A 423 26.03 13.40 -18.68
CA ASN A 423 26.73 12.14 -18.46
C ASN A 423 26.78 11.39 -19.81
N THR A 424 27.98 11.06 -20.28
CA THR A 424 28.14 10.24 -21.48
C THR A 424 28.44 8.81 -21.08
N ILE A 425 27.79 7.87 -21.77
CA ILE A 425 27.91 6.44 -21.51
C ILE A 425 28.27 5.79 -22.84
N HIS A 426 29.41 5.09 -22.84
CA HIS A 426 29.91 4.42 -24.03
C HIS A 426 30.23 2.96 -23.71
N LEU A 427 29.87 2.07 -24.65
CA LEU A 427 30.22 0.66 -24.55
C LEU A 427 31.72 0.49 -24.78
N VAL A 428 32.40 -0.18 -23.84
CA VAL A 428 33.83 -0.47 -23.92
C VAL A 428 34.05 -1.84 -24.54
N SER A 429 33.40 -2.85 -23.98
CA SER A 429 33.57 -4.25 -24.38
C SER A 429 32.35 -5.08 -23.99
N ARG A 430 32.24 -6.24 -24.63
CA ARG A 430 31.20 -7.24 -24.33
C ARG A 430 31.83 -8.63 -24.32
N HIS A 431 31.36 -9.47 -23.41
CA HIS A 431 31.87 -10.83 -23.25
C HIS A 431 30.72 -11.83 -23.26
N ALA A 432 30.91 -12.90 -24.03
CA ALA A 432 30.05 -14.07 -23.93
C ALA A 432 30.27 -14.75 -22.58
N ALA A 433 29.17 -14.95 -21.88
CA ALA A 433 29.05 -15.54 -20.57
C ALA A 433 28.07 -16.71 -20.63
N GLN A 434 27.88 -17.41 -19.52
CA GLN A 434 26.91 -18.50 -19.48
C GLN A 434 25.50 -17.96 -19.72
N ARG A 435 24.71 -18.69 -20.50
CA ARG A 435 23.31 -18.37 -20.79
C ARG A 435 22.41 -19.25 -19.95
N LEU A 436 21.43 -18.66 -19.29
CA LEU A 436 20.41 -19.36 -18.54
C LEU A 436 19.26 -19.75 -19.48
N ASP A 437 18.71 -20.95 -19.28
CA ASP A 437 17.52 -21.39 -19.99
C ASP A 437 16.30 -20.54 -19.59
N ARG A 438 15.49 -20.17 -20.59
CA ARG A 438 14.26 -19.35 -20.41
C ARG A 438 13.15 -20.10 -19.70
N SER A 439 13.25 -21.43 -19.57
CA SER A 439 12.35 -22.24 -18.75
C SER A 439 12.42 -21.88 -17.26
N ILE A 440 13.47 -21.19 -16.82
CA ILE A 440 13.73 -20.88 -15.42
C ILE A 440 13.02 -19.56 -15.04
N PRO A 441 11.98 -19.56 -14.17
CA PRO A 441 11.00 -18.46 -14.05
C PRO A 441 11.50 -17.17 -13.38
N SER A 442 12.77 -17.08 -12.97
CA SER A 442 13.42 -15.83 -12.58
C SER A 442 14.93 -16.00 -12.54
N PRO A 443 15.71 -15.13 -13.19
CA PRO A 443 17.16 -15.15 -13.13
C PRO A 443 17.73 -14.41 -11.91
N MET A 444 16.87 -13.76 -11.10
CA MET A 444 17.33 -12.94 -9.97
C MET A 444 18.02 -13.79 -8.89
N LYS A 445 19.07 -13.22 -8.28
CA LYS A 445 19.91 -13.85 -7.25
C LYS A 445 20.61 -15.15 -7.70
N LYS A 446 20.63 -15.43 -9.01
CA LYS A 446 21.35 -16.59 -9.57
C LYS A 446 22.74 -16.26 -10.05
N VAL A 447 23.04 -14.97 -10.22
CA VAL A 447 24.34 -14.50 -10.67
C VAL A 447 24.75 -13.30 -9.84
N ASP A 448 25.97 -13.36 -9.33
CA ASP A 448 26.61 -12.24 -8.64
C ASP A 448 27.75 -11.70 -9.50
N LEU A 449 27.84 -10.38 -9.58
CA LEU A 449 29.00 -9.67 -10.07
C LEU A 449 29.73 -9.12 -8.85
N ASN A 450 31.05 -9.31 -8.82
CA ASN A 450 31.92 -8.68 -7.84
C ASN A 450 33.19 -8.16 -8.52
N TRP A 451 33.45 -6.85 -8.46
CA TRP A 451 34.72 -6.30 -8.93
C TRP A 451 35.88 -6.73 -8.05
N MET A 452 36.94 -7.29 -8.66
CA MET A 452 38.15 -7.70 -7.95
C MET A 452 39.19 -6.57 -7.90
N ASP A 453 39.21 -5.75 -8.94
CA ASP A 453 40.07 -4.58 -9.08
C ASP A 453 39.35 -3.54 -9.96
N ARG A 454 40.06 -2.52 -10.46
CA ARG A 454 39.47 -1.43 -11.26
C ARG A 454 39.09 -1.86 -12.68
N THR A 455 39.56 -3.01 -13.16
CA THR A 455 39.41 -3.44 -14.57
C THR A 455 38.92 -4.88 -14.71
N SER A 456 38.81 -5.61 -13.60
CA SER A 456 38.43 -7.02 -13.58
C SER A 456 37.21 -7.26 -12.71
N VAL A 457 36.24 -7.96 -13.27
CA VAL A 457 35.05 -8.41 -12.55
C VAL A 457 35.04 -9.94 -12.47
N ARG A 458 34.63 -10.46 -11.33
CA ARG A 458 34.35 -11.88 -11.13
C ARG A 458 32.84 -12.06 -11.21
N MET A 459 32.42 -13.00 -12.04
CA MET A 459 31.01 -13.43 -12.08
C MET A 459 30.90 -14.82 -11.46
N TYR A 460 29.93 -14.99 -10.56
CA TYR A 460 29.61 -16.25 -9.90
C TYR A 460 28.18 -16.67 -10.24
N TRP A 461 27.99 -17.89 -10.72
CA TRP A 461 26.68 -18.46 -11.02
C TRP A 461 26.29 -19.45 -9.91
N HIS A 462 25.22 -19.15 -9.20
CA HIS A 462 24.72 -19.98 -8.10
C HIS A 462 24.11 -21.30 -8.56
N VAL A 463 23.64 -21.36 -9.81
CA VAL A 463 22.93 -22.53 -10.37
C VAL A 463 23.86 -23.74 -10.47
N ASP A 464 25.09 -23.53 -10.92
CA ASP A 464 26.09 -24.58 -11.12
C ASP A 464 27.34 -24.41 -10.25
N LYS A 465 27.37 -23.37 -9.40
CA LYS A 465 28.49 -23.01 -8.53
C LYS A 465 29.78 -22.75 -9.30
N SER A 466 29.67 -22.18 -10.49
CA SER A 466 30.80 -21.81 -11.33
C SER A 466 31.21 -20.34 -11.12
N GLU A 467 32.48 -20.03 -11.33
CA GLU A 467 32.97 -18.65 -11.38
C GLU A 467 33.84 -18.40 -12.61
N LYS A 468 33.83 -17.17 -13.11
CA LYS A 468 34.69 -16.74 -14.21
C LYS A 468 35.11 -15.30 -14.04
N LYS A 469 36.38 -15.02 -14.36
CA LYS A 469 36.94 -13.67 -14.41
C LYS A 469 36.75 -13.07 -15.80
N PHE A 470 36.32 -11.82 -15.85
CA PHE A 470 36.29 -10.99 -17.05
C PHE A 470 37.08 -9.71 -16.80
N THR A 471 37.63 -9.14 -17.86
CA THR A 471 38.39 -7.89 -17.83
C THR A 471 37.81 -6.94 -18.85
N VAL A 472 37.65 -5.68 -18.47
CA VAL A 472 37.13 -4.57 -19.29
C VAL A 472 37.89 -4.46 -20.61
#